data_AF-A0A0D1C5Q3-F1
#
_entry.id   AF-A0A0D1C5Q3-F1
#
_cell.length_a   1.000
_cell.length_b   1.000
_cell.length_c   1.000
_cell.angle_alpha   90.00
_cell.angle_beta   90.00
_cell.angle_gamma   90.00
#
_symmetry.space_group_name_H-M   'P 1'
#
loop_
_entity.id
_entity.type
_entity.pdbx_description
1 polymer ?
#
loop_
_entity_poly.entity_id
_entity_poly.type
_entity_poly.pdbx_seq_one_letter_code
_entity_poly.pdbx_strand_id
1 'polypeptide(L)'
;MQASNQMKKIPLYGRGSEGHFALVDDDVADLPYVRNYRWQFSDGRPSLGLGIVLARRIMQAPPHLEVDHINHDTSDNRRANLGLSTHAQNQANKRPQSLYGYKEYPSSTTAGSRRSGSMARLSPGTLPLCRGCCSCLRYRRHPIAG
;
A
#
# COMPACT_ATOMS: atom_id res chain seq x y z
N MET A 1 2.01 -24.20 28.12
CA MET A 1 1.29 -24.93 27.06
C MET A 1 2.04 -24.68 25.77
N GLN A 2 2.80 -25.65 25.27
CA GLN A 2 3.46 -25.52 23.97
C GLN A 2 2.37 -25.60 22.91
N ALA A 3 1.98 -24.46 22.34
CA ALA A 3 1.18 -24.45 21.13
C ALA A 3 2.03 -25.10 20.05
N SER A 4 1.75 -26.36 19.76
CA SER A 4 2.36 -27.06 18.65
C SER A 4 2.07 -26.24 17.39
N ASN A 5 3.11 -25.69 16.77
CA ASN A 5 3.06 -24.92 15.53
C ASN A 5 2.71 -25.83 14.34
N GLN A 6 1.55 -26.47 14.42
CA GLN A 6 1.04 -27.40 13.42
C GLN A 6 0.23 -26.58 12.43
N MET A 7 0.44 -26.85 11.14
CA MET A 7 -0.32 -26.23 10.06
C MET A 7 -1.43 -27.19 9.61
N LYS A 8 -2.59 -26.63 9.28
CA LYS A 8 -3.71 -27.33 8.64
C LYS A 8 -3.92 -26.79 7.23
N LYS A 9 -4.35 -27.68 6.33
CA LYS A 9 -4.71 -27.35 4.95
C LYS A 9 -6.22 -27.21 4.84
N ILE A 10 -6.68 -26.08 4.33
CA ILE A 10 -8.10 -25.84 4.05
C ILE A 10 -8.30 -25.93 2.54
N PRO A 11 -9.20 -26.81 2.05
CA PRO A 11 -9.47 -26.93 0.63
C PRO A 11 -10.12 -25.66 0.09
N LEU A 12 -9.67 -25.23 -1.10
CA LEU A 12 -10.23 -24.09 -1.81
C LEU A 12 -11.12 -24.56 -2.97
N TYR A 13 -12.23 -23.85 -3.16
CA TYR A 13 -13.25 -24.19 -4.14
C TYR A 13 -13.38 -23.11 -5.23
N GLY A 14 -13.98 -23.47 -6.36
CA GLY A 14 -14.18 -22.55 -7.48
C GLY A 14 -13.52 -23.03 -8.75
N ARG A 15 -13.64 -22.22 -9.80
CA ARG A 15 -13.10 -22.56 -11.11
C ARG A 15 -11.57 -22.46 -11.08
N GLY A 16 -10.88 -23.55 -11.39
CA GLY A 16 -9.41 -23.58 -11.38
C GLY A 16 -8.80 -23.70 -9.98
N SER A 17 -9.58 -24.05 -8.96
CA SER A 17 -9.07 -24.27 -7.59
C SER A 17 -8.80 -25.75 -7.28
N GLU A 18 -8.85 -26.63 -8.28
CA GLU A 18 -8.64 -28.07 -8.09
C GLU A 18 -7.24 -28.32 -7.50
N GLY A 19 -7.18 -28.94 -6.32
CA GLY A 19 -5.93 -29.19 -5.61
C GLY A 19 -5.31 -27.97 -4.93
N HIS A 20 -5.99 -26.81 -4.91
CA HIS A 20 -5.53 -25.65 -4.15
C HIS A 20 -5.96 -25.73 -2.68
N PHE A 21 -5.04 -25.34 -1.80
CA PHE A 21 -5.26 -25.32 -0.36
C PHE A 21 -4.72 -24.01 0.23
N ALA A 22 -5.40 -23.50 1.26
CA ALA A 22 -4.85 -22.47 2.14
C ALA A 22 -4.17 -23.13 3.35
N LEU A 23 -2.97 -22.65 3.70
CA LEU A 23 -2.26 -23.07 4.90
C LEU A 23 -2.66 -22.16 6.06
N VAL A 24 -3.05 -22.75 7.18
CA VAL A 24 -3.50 -22.02 8.37
C VAL A 24 -2.95 -22.68 9.62
N ASP A 25 -2.78 -21.94 10.71
CA ASP A 25 -2.40 -22.51 11.99
C ASP A 25 -3.52 -23.42 12.53
N ASP A 26 -3.14 -24.49 13.22
CA ASP A 26 -4.06 -25.50 13.76
C ASP A 26 -5.13 -24.91 14.69
N ASP A 27 -4.72 -23.98 15.56
CA ASP A 27 -5.60 -23.30 16.52
C ASP A 27 -6.64 -22.39 15.86
N VAL A 28 -6.37 -21.95 14.63
CA VAL A 28 -7.25 -21.10 13.83
C VAL A 28 -8.17 -21.93 12.95
N ALA A 29 -7.67 -23.04 12.42
CA ALA A 29 -8.39 -23.86 11.45
C ALA A 29 -9.70 -24.44 12.02
N ASP A 30 -9.76 -24.71 13.33
CA ASP A 30 -10.95 -25.24 13.99
C ASP A 30 -11.97 -24.15 14.38
N LEU A 31 -11.63 -22.87 14.19
CA LEU A 31 -12.54 -21.78 14.55
C LEU A 31 -13.78 -21.78 13.64
N PRO A 32 -14.98 -21.51 14.18
CA PRO A 32 -16.24 -21.60 13.42
C PRO A 32 -16.24 -20.75 12.15
N TYR A 33 -15.60 -19.59 12.20
CA TYR A 33 -15.52 -18.65 11.09
C TYR A 33 -14.44 -18.99 10.05
N VAL A 34 -13.71 -20.08 10.24
CA VAL A 34 -12.75 -20.63 9.28
C VAL A 34 -13.28 -21.95 8.74
N ARG A 35 -13.71 -22.85 9.62
CA ARG A 35 -14.19 -24.19 9.27
C ARG A 35 -15.56 -24.20 8.57
N ASN A 36 -16.49 -23.34 8.95
CA ASN A 36 -17.87 -23.43 8.47
C ASN A 36 -18.10 -22.76 7.11
N TYR A 37 -17.07 -22.16 6.52
CA TYR A 37 -17.19 -21.50 5.23
C TYR A 37 -16.51 -22.29 4.12
N ARG A 38 -17.15 -22.24 2.95
CA ARG A 38 -16.60 -22.77 1.71
C ARG A 38 -15.72 -21.70 1.06
N TRP A 39 -14.45 -21.70 1.41
CA TRP A 39 -13.46 -20.74 0.87
C TRP A 39 -13.25 -20.94 -0.62
N GLN A 40 -13.30 -19.84 -1.36
CA GLN A 40 -13.05 -19.84 -2.80
C GLN A 40 -11.66 -19.31 -3.10
N PHE A 41 -11.07 -19.76 -4.20
CA PHE A 41 -9.86 -19.14 -4.74
C PHE A 41 -10.24 -18.12 -5.82
N SER A 42 -10.19 -16.84 -5.48
CA SER A 42 -10.57 -15.73 -6.36
C SER A 42 -9.55 -14.61 -6.22
N ASP A 43 -9.21 -13.96 -7.34
CA ASP A 43 -8.19 -12.88 -7.40
C ASP A 43 -6.84 -13.30 -6.80
N GLY A 44 -6.48 -14.57 -6.96
CA GLY A 44 -5.23 -15.12 -6.42
C GLY A 44 -5.20 -15.22 -4.90
N ARG A 45 -6.33 -15.17 -4.20
CA ARG A 45 -6.40 -15.25 -2.74
C ARG A 45 -7.61 -16.07 -2.25
N PRO A 46 -7.53 -16.68 -1.06
CA PRO A 46 -8.68 -17.31 -0.43
C PRO A 46 -9.72 -16.28 0.05
N SER A 47 -10.92 -16.33 -0.49
CA SER A 47 -12.00 -15.38 -0.17
C SER A 47 -13.39 -16.01 -0.19
N LEU A 48 -14.36 -15.29 0.37
CA LEU A 48 -15.78 -15.53 0.15
C LEU A 48 -16.29 -14.46 -0.83
N GLY A 49 -17.32 -14.80 -1.62
CA GLY A 49 -17.90 -13.96 -2.69
C GLY A 49 -18.50 -12.60 -2.26
N LEU A 50 -18.27 -12.17 -1.02
CA LEU A 50 -18.64 -10.87 -0.45
C LEU A 50 -17.42 -9.99 -0.12
N GLY A 51 -16.25 -10.28 -0.72
CA GLY A 51 -15.01 -9.54 -0.44
C GLY A 51 -14.37 -9.87 0.91
N ILE A 52 -14.82 -10.95 1.57
CA ILE A 52 -14.27 -11.39 2.86
C ILE A 52 -13.06 -12.28 2.57
N VAL A 53 -11.86 -11.81 2.91
CA VAL A 53 -10.60 -12.54 2.73
C VAL A 53 -10.27 -13.38 3.97
N LEU A 54 -9.73 -14.58 3.77
CA LEU A 54 -9.35 -15.50 4.86
C LEU A 54 -8.34 -14.86 5.83
N ALA A 55 -7.22 -14.35 5.31
CA ALA A 55 -6.19 -13.66 6.10
C ALA A 55 -6.77 -12.55 7.01
N ARG A 56 -7.78 -11.81 6.52
CA ARG A 56 -8.46 -10.75 7.28
C ARG A 56 -9.26 -11.30 8.46
N ARG A 57 -9.91 -12.45 8.29
CA ARG A 57 -10.66 -13.13 9.36
C ARG A 57 -9.73 -13.68 10.44
N ILE A 58 -8.58 -14.22 10.04
CA ILE A 58 -7.59 -14.78 10.96
C ILE A 58 -7.00 -13.70 11.87
N MET A 59 -6.62 -12.56 11.28
CA MET A 59 -6.04 -11.44 12.02
C MET A 59 -7.08 -10.55 12.73
N GLN A 60 -8.37 -10.78 12.48
CA GLN A 60 -9.47 -9.92 12.95
C GLN A 60 -9.18 -8.43 12.71
N ALA A 61 -8.66 -8.12 11.52
CA ALA A 61 -8.08 -6.81 11.25
C ALA A 61 -9.14 -5.69 11.34
N PRO A 62 -8.84 -4.58 12.05
CA PRO A 62 -9.69 -3.40 12.08
C PRO A 62 -9.99 -2.87 10.67
N PRO A 63 -11.15 -2.22 10.43
CA PRO A 63 -11.56 -1.74 9.10
C PRO A 63 -10.54 -0.79 8.44
N HIS A 64 -9.78 -0.05 9.25
CA HIS A 64 -8.76 0.90 8.78
C HIS A 64 -7.38 0.28 8.48
N LEU A 65 -7.20 -1.02 8.77
CA LEU A 65 -5.97 -1.75 8.51
C LEU A 65 -6.16 -2.81 7.43
N GLU A 66 -5.07 -3.05 6.71
CA GLU A 66 -4.92 -4.09 5.70
C GLU A 66 -4.03 -5.21 6.25
N VAL A 67 -4.30 -6.44 5.79
CA VAL A 67 -3.47 -7.60 6.11
C VAL A 67 -2.52 -7.85 4.94
N ASP A 68 -1.23 -7.78 5.23
CA ASP A 68 -0.14 -8.02 4.28
C ASP A 68 0.47 -9.41 4.51
N HIS A 69 0.94 -10.04 3.43
CA HIS A 69 1.63 -11.33 3.50
C HIS A 69 3.13 -11.09 3.42
N ILE A 70 3.83 -11.30 4.54
CA ILE A 70 5.26 -11.03 4.69
C ILE A 70 6.10 -11.86 3.70
N ASN A 71 5.65 -13.09 3.43
CA ASN A 71 6.29 -14.01 2.48
C ASN A 71 5.80 -13.81 1.03
N HIS A 72 4.87 -12.89 0.79
CA HIS A 72 4.19 -12.66 -0.49
C HIS A 72 3.46 -13.89 -1.07
N ASP A 73 3.14 -14.88 -0.25
CA ASP A 73 2.33 -16.04 -0.65
C ASP A 73 0.92 -15.92 -0.06
N THR A 74 -0.07 -15.71 -0.93
CA THR A 74 -1.48 -15.56 -0.56
C THR A 74 -2.15 -16.86 -0.12
N SER A 75 -1.53 -18.01 -0.42
CA SER A 75 -2.02 -19.33 0.03
C SER A 75 -1.58 -19.62 1.46
N ASP A 76 -0.52 -18.98 1.94
CA ASP A 76 0.02 -19.15 3.29
C ASP A 76 -0.57 -18.11 4.25
N ASN A 77 -1.65 -18.50 4.92
CA ASN A 77 -2.43 -17.66 5.82
C ASN A 77 -2.08 -17.92 7.30
N ARG A 78 -0.91 -18.51 7.60
CA ARG A 78 -0.42 -18.70 8.96
C ARG A 78 -0.12 -17.34 9.60
N ARG A 79 -0.46 -17.14 10.88
CA ARG A 79 -0.30 -15.85 11.58
C ARG A 79 1.13 -15.33 11.55
N ALA A 80 2.12 -16.23 11.58
CA ALA A 80 3.54 -15.86 11.49
C ALA A 80 3.90 -15.15 10.17
N ASN A 81 3.12 -15.36 9.10
CA ASN A 81 3.32 -14.76 7.79
C ASN A 81 2.39 -13.58 7.51
N LEU A 82 1.49 -13.24 8.44
CA LEU A 82 0.52 -12.15 8.29
C LEU A 82 0.95 -10.94 9.11
N GLY A 83 0.94 -9.76 8.46
CA GLY A 83 1.21 -8.47 9.10
C GLY A 83 0.01 -7.53 9.00
N LEU A 84 -0.19 -6.70 10.02
CA LEU A 84 -1.12 -5.56 9.93
C LEU A 84 -0.37 -4.34 9.42
N SER A 85 -0.93 -3.70 8.41
CA SER A 85 -0.34 -2.52 7.78
C SER A 85 -1.42 -1.47 7.50
N THR A 86 -1.03 -0.21 7.53
CA THR A 86 -1.85 0.87 6.98
C THR A 86 -1.80 0.82 5.46
N HIS A 87 -2.82 1.39 4.80
CA HIS A 87 -2.85 1.47 3.34
C HIS A 87 -1.58 2.13 2.76
N ALA A 88 -1.09 3.20 3.41
CA ALA A 88 0.14 3.89 2.99
C ALA A 88 1.39 2.99 3.09
N GLN A 89 1.50 2.21 4.17
CA GLN A 89 2.60 1.25 4.35
C GLN A 89 2.52 0.12 3.31
N ASN A 90 1.32 -0.41 3.06
CA ASN A 90 1.13 -1.48 2.08
C ASN A 90 1.51 -1.02 0.66
N GLN A 91 1.13 0.21 0.27
CA GLN A 91 1.53 0.76 -1.04
C GLN A 91 3.05 0.97 -1.14
N ALA A 92 3.71 1.37 -0.05
CA ALA A 92 5.17 1.50 -0.02
C ALA A 92 5.89 0.14 -0.15
N ASN A 93 5.27 -0.94 0.33
CA ASN A 93 5.81 -2.30 0.24
C ASN A 93 5.60 -2.96 -1.14
N LYS A 94 4.83 -2.36 -2.04
CA LYS A 94 4.64 -2.90 -3.38
C LYS A 94 5.95 -2.85 -4.15
N ARG A 95 6.34 -4.00 -4.73
CA ARG A 95 7.49 -4.08 -5.64
C ARG A 95 7.30 -3.11 -6.81
N PRO A 96 8.34 -2.35 -7.19
CA PRO A 96 8.27 -1.49 -8.36
C PRO A 96 7.95 -2.35 -9.58
N GLN A 97 6.90 -2.02 -10.31
CA GLN A 97 6.61 -2.65 -11.59
C GLN A 97 7.77 -2.30 -12.53
N SER A 98 8.53 -3.30 -13.00
CA SER A 98 9.60 -3.05 -13.96
C SER A 98 8.98 -2.45 -15.21
N LEU A 99 9.48 -1.28 -15.64
CA LEU A 99 9.05 -0.58 -16.85
C LEU A 99 9.42 -1.33 -18.16
N TYR A 100 9.76 -2.63 -18.09
CA TYR A 100 10.22 -3.50 -19.19
C TYR A 100 9.14 -3.82 -20.25
N GLY A 101 8.14 -2.96 -20.38
CA GLY A 101 7.07 -3.04 -21.38
C GLY A 101 6.64 -1.68 -21.96
N TYR A 102 7.21 -0.55 -21.51
CA TYR A 102 7.02 0.70 -22.24
C TYR A 102 7.96 0.68 -23.44
N LYS A 103 7.45 0.27 -24.61
CA LYS A 103 8.12 0.51 -25.89
C LYS A 103 8.50 1.99 -25.92
N GLU A 104 9.78 2.26 -26.12
CA GLU A 104 10.33 3.60 -26.31
C GLU A 104 9.48 4.35 -27.34
N TYR A 105 8.66 5.28 -26.89
CA TYR A 105 8.27 6.39 -27.76
C TYR A 105 9.42 7.38 -27.66
N PRO A 106 10.04 7.79 -28.77
CA PRO A 106 11.18 8.70 -28.73
C PRO A 106 10.73 9.97 -28.01
N SER A 107 11.32 10.21 -26.84
CA SER A 107 11.15 11.42 -26.07
C SER A 107 11.67 12.60 -26.91
N SER A 108 10.77 13.29 -27.60
CA SER A 108 11.00 14.68 -27.99
C SER A 108 10.98 15.52 -26.70
N THR A 109 12.06 15.45 -25.93
CA THR A 109 12.31 16.39 -24.84
C THR A 109 13.70 16.96 -25.00
N THR A 110 13.78 17.98 -25.85
CA THR A 110 14.66 19.10 -25.53
C THR A 110 14.12 19.74 -24.25
N ALA A 111 14.96 19.77 -23.22
CA ALA A 111 14.89 20.59 -21.99
C ALA A 111 13.79 20.29 -20.95
N GLY A 112 14.24 19.82 -19.76
CA GLY A 112 13.39 19.78 -18.57
C GLY A 112 13.98 19.06 -17.36
N SER A 113 15.24 19.31 -16.98
CA SER A 113 15.85 18.79 -15.76
C SER A 113 15.16 19.35 -14.51
N ARG A 114 14.53 18.48 -13.69
CA ARG A 114 14.19 18.78 -12.29
C ARG A 114 15.39 18.47 -11.41
N ARG A 115 15.96 19.47 -10.75
CA ARG A 115 16.94 19.29 -9.66
C ARG A 115 16.23 19.20 -8.31
N SER A 116 16.54 18.16 -7.56
CA SER A 116 16.38 18.06 -6.11
C SER A 116 17.28 19.10 -5.44
N GLY A 117 16.67 20.02 -4.68
CA GLY A 117 17.37 21.01 -3.87
C GLY A 117 17.63 20.48 -2.46
N SER A 118 18.91 20.27 -2.14
CA SER A 118 19.43 20.09 -0.78
C SER A 118 19.34 21.40 0.02
N MET A 119 19.04 21.31 1.31
CA MET A 119 19.01 22.45 2.23
C MET A 119 20.37 23.15 2.30
N ALA A 120 20.41 24.46 2.05
CA ALA A 120 21.50 25.32 2.46
C ALA A 120 20.95 26.62 3.06
N ARG A 121 21.57 27.03 4.18
CA ARG A 121 21.13 28.03 5.15
C ARG A 121 21.10 29.44 4.55
N LEU A 122 20.08 30.22 4.91
CA LEU A 122 19.98 31.64 4.59
C LEU A 122 20.99 32.46 5.42
N SER A 123 21.75 33.33 4.76
CA SER A 123 22.37 34.52 5.35
C SER A 123 21.69 35.77 4.77
N PRO A 124 21.54 36.85 5.55
CA PRO A 124 20.55 37.88 5.27
C PRO A 124 21.10 38.97 4.35
N GLY A 125 20.24 39.49 3.48
CA GLY A 125 20.45 40.79 2.83
C GLY A 125 20.61 40.71 1.33
N THR A 126 19.52 40.45 0.61
CA THR A 126 19.16 41.15 -0.64
C THR A 126 17.69 40.83 -0.92
N LEU A 127 16.82 41.83 -0.85
CA LEU A 127 15.44 41.70 -1.33
C LEU A 127 15.44 41.77 -2.87
N PRO A 128 15.00 40.74 -3.60
CA PRO A 128 14.77 40.89 -5.03
C PRO A 128 13.48 41.68 -5.25
N LEU A 129 13.62 42.81 -5.93
CA LEU A 129 12.53 43.64 -6.44
C LEU A 129 11.61 42.79 -7.31
N CYS A 130 10.37 42.61 -6.84
CA CYS A 130 9.26 42.06 -7.60
C CYS A 130 9.01 42.93 -8.85
N ARG A 131 9.35 42.43 -10.04
CA ARG A 131 8.84 42.93 -11.30
C ARG A 131 7.66 42.06 -11.72
N GLY A 132 6.46 42.64 -11.67
CA GLY A 132 5.40 42.28 -12.61
C GLY A 132 4.29 41.35 -12.13
N CYS A 133 3.66 41.62 -10.99
CA CYS A 133 2.29 41.15 -10.74
C CYS A 133 1.31 42.32 -10.81
N CYS A 134 0.41 42.29 -11.80
CA CYS A 134 -0.57 43.34 -12.15
C CYS A 134 -1.74 43.50 -11.15
N SER A 135 -1.54 43.36 -9.84
CA SER A 135 -2.64 43.44 -8.86
C SER A 135 -2.38 44.27 -7.60
N CYS A 136 -1.23 44.97 -7.47
CA CYS A 136 -0.91 45.72 -6.25
C CYS A 136 -0.79 47.25 -6.40
N LEU A 137 -1.52 47.88 -7.33
CA LEU A 137 -1.61 49.34 -7.42
C LEU A 137 -2.88 49.86 -6.75
N ARG A 138 -2.80 50.07 -5.43
CA ARG A 138 -3.49 51.16 -4.70
C ARG A 138 -3.12 51.10 -3.22
N TYR A 139 -2.02 51.75 -2.84
CA TYR A 139 -1.93 52.50 -1.58
C TYR A 139 -0.71 53.44 -1.72
N ARG A 140 -0.94 54.65 -2.24
CA ARG A 140 0.04 55.75 -2.15
C ARG A 140 0.07 56.21 -0.69
N ARG A 141 1.24 56.19 -0.05
CA ARG A 141 1.49 56.88 1.23
C ARG A 141 1.84 58.35 0.96
N HIS A 142 1.35 59.23 1.83
CA HIS A 142 1.67 60.65 1.93
C HIS A 142 3.16 60.87 2.27
N PRO A 143 3.78 61.99 1.86
CA PRO A 143 5.06 62.41 2.41
C PRO A 143 4.86 63.15 3.74
N ILE A 144 5.65 62.77 4.74
CA ILE A 144 5.88 63.55 5.96
C ILE A 144 7.05 64.48 5.65
N ALA A 145 6.82 65.79 5.72
CA ALA A 145 7.87 66.81 5.75
C ALA A 145 8.08 67.22 7.21
N GLY A 146 9.36 67.33 7.60
CA GLY A 146 9.79 68.08 8.78
C GLY A 146 9.90 69.57 8.47
#